data_AF-A0AAU5KW37-F1
#
_entry.id   AF-A0AAU5KW37-F1
#
_cell.length_a   1.000
_cell.length_b   1.000
_cell.length_c   1.000
_cell.angle_alpha   90.00
_cell.angle_beta   90.00
_cell.angle_gamma   90.00
#
_symmetry.space_group_name_H-M   'P 1'
#
loop_
_entity.id
_entity.type
_entity.pdbx_description
1 polymer ?
#
loop_
_entity_poly.entity_id
_entity_poly.type
_entity_poly.pdbx_seq_one_letter_code
_entity_poly.pdbx_strand_id
1 'polypeptide(L)'
;MAPKKPVKVLLGSTTLACLSAGVIAVAGVASGTEGTGATASVAAVGKARPALTFSSLDGPVTPEEIKSFTAYIKTLTPAADNIGNQWAQGHSGEDTKAMGLVYEVSADRAILDRMIVFCDAVLSERNDLAKRPVGQHVLWTGKVDPAWPNDVTTKPVGTGGEQGDPVGHLANCARLILRTPALWQTPVTTGDPHGYGATYLDRAKRFVAEADTAVDRHILARLLDVSKGNRQYFAADSPYKGGQPVPWNQQMMFDYAFQNLAIAHQLLGDDPKRVKRYDALVQSSVDWFFSSVRTYTDHAGRPAYDWGYAPATNGKEDNNHGSLDCAGLYRAYLSGRYKITPAMLAPLANTFVDVMSKPPHHYAGKIDGTDGAGNSAPTDYVRSGWLLMAEFRPDAYQKLMNANFPKRTTTADDQFSRALMLKSRRHKTQG
;
A
#
# COMPACT_ATOMS: atom_id res chain seq x y z
N MET A 1 10.18 6.69 60.35
CA MET A 1 9.34 6.06 59.30
C MET A 1 8.46 7.14 58.69
N ALA A 2 8.69 7.46 57.42
CA ALA A 2 7.80 8.27 56.58
C ALA A 2 7.91 7.69 55.15
N PRO A 3 6.81 7.44 54.43
CA PRO A 3 6.86 6.74 53.15
C PRO A 3 7.25 7.71 52.02
N LYS A 4 8.22 7.30 51.20
CA LYS A 4 8.56 7.99 49.94
C LYS A 4 7.42 7.78 48.93
N LYS A 5 6.90 8.88 48.38
CA LYS A 5 5.91 8.89 47.28
C LYS A 5 6.52 8.31 45.99
N PRO A 6 5.74 7.63 45.15
CA PRO A 6 6.22 7.13 43.87
C PRO A 6 6.30 8.28 42.84
N VAL A 7 7.42 8.31 42.11
CA VAL A 7 7.61 9.17 40.94
C VAL A 7 6.81 8.59 39.78
N LYS A 8 5.84 9.35 39.26
CA LYS A 8 5.17 9.04 37.99
C LYS A 8 6.16 9.31 36.86
N VAL A 9 6.57 8.26 36.17
CA VAL A 9 7.25 8.38 34.87
C VAL A 9 6.17 8.62 33.82
N LEU A 10 6.18 9.83 33.25
CA LEU A 10 5.33 10.21 32.14
C LEU A 10 5.94 9.61 30.86
N LEU A 11 5.41 8.48 30.39
CA LEU A 11 5.73 7.95 29.07
C LEU A 11 5.05 8.84 28.02
N GLY A 12 5.81 9.79 27.48
CA GLY A 12 5.42 10.56 26.31
C GLY A 12 5.34 9.64 25.10
N SER A 13 4.13 9.38 24.62
CA SER A 13 3.88 8.74 23.34
C SER A 13 4.22 9.73 22.22
N THR A 14 5.36 9.55 21.56
CA THR A 14 5.69 10.27 20.34
C THR A 14 4.85 9.69 19.20
N THR A 15 3.80 10.41 18.83
CA THR A 15 2.96 10.11 17.66
C THR A 15 3.80 10.40 16.41
N LEU A 16 4.29 9.35 15.74
CA LEU A 16 4.86 9.48 14.41
C LEU A 16 3.69 9.71 13.44
N ALA A 17 3.46 10.96 13.07
CA ALA A 17 2.48 11.31 12.04
C ALA A 17 3.00 10.82 10.68
N CYS A 18 2.34 9.83 10.09
CA CYS A 18 2.46 9.55 8.67
C CYS A 18 1.88 10.74 7.90
N LEU A 19 2.74 11.70 7.53
CA LEU A 19 2.41 12.72 6.54
C LEU A 19 2.30 12.01 5.19
N SER A 20 1.10 11.54 4.85
CA SER A 20 0.74 11.27 3.46
C SER A 20 0.90 12.59 2.70
N ALA A 21 1.81 12.60 1.71
CA ALA A 21 2.11 13.74 0.88
C ALA A 21 0.86 14.16 0.08
N GLY A 22 0.03 15.02 0.67
CA GLY A 22 -0.83 15.91 -0.09
C GLY A 22 0.08 16.87 -0.85
N VAL A 23 0.01 16.82 -2.18
CA VAL A 23 0.71 17.77 -3.05
C VAL A 23 0.18 19.18 -2.74
N ILE A 24 0.91 19.93 -1.90
CA ILE A 24 0.68 21.37 -1.73
C ILE A 24 1.32 22.06 -2.93
N ALA A 25 0.48 22.50 -3.88
CA ALA A 25 0.87 23.51 -4.84
C ALA A 25 1.04 24.85 -4.08
N VAL A 26 2.29 25.23 -3.79
CA VAL A 26 2.58 26.54 -3.19
C VAL A 26 2.49 27.59 -4.30
N ALA A 27 1.39 28.34 -4.34
CA ALA A 27 1.31 29.60 -5.05
C ALA A 27 2.04 30.67 -4.22
N GLY A 28 3.16 31.18 -4.73
CA GLY A 28 3.95 32.22 -4.08
C GLY A 28 3.22 33.57 -4.06
N VAL A 29 3.08 34.16 -2.88
CA VAL A 29 2.66 35.55 -2.70
C VAL A 29 3.89 36.44 -2.90
N ALA A 30 3.81 37.34 -3.88
CA ALA A 30 4.84 38.34 -4.15
C ALA A 30 4.74 39.49 -3.14
N SER A 31 5.84 39.76 -2.43
CA SER A 31 6.10 41.06 -1.80
C SER A 31 7.40 41.61 -2.38
N GLY A 32 7.30 42.71 -3.13
CA GLY A 32 8.44 43.35 -3.76
C GLY A 32 9.27 44.16 -2.77
N THR A 33 10.58 44.20 -3.03
CA THR A 33 11.45 45.37 -2.84
C THR A 33 12.58 45.29 -3.86
N GLU A 34 12.90 46.44 -4.44
CA GLU A 34 13.80 46.67 -5.57
C GLU A 34 15.27 46.32 -5.26
N GLY A 35 16.01 45.91 -6.30
CA GLY A 35 17.46 45.69 -6.24
C GLY A 35 18.01 45.13 -7.55
N THR A 36 18.64 46.00 -8.34
CA THR A 36 19.17 45.79 -9.69
C THR A 36 20.28 44.73 -9.79
N GLY A 37 20.16 43.81 -10.75
CA GLY A 37 21.22 42.86 -11.11
C GLY A 37 20.76 41.76 -12.05
N ALA A 38 20.55 42.08 -13.33
CA ALA A 38 20.09 41.12 -14.33
C ALA A 38 21.19 40.07 -14.63
N THR A 39 20.99 38.85 -14.12
CA THR A 39 21.50 37.63 -14.76
C THR A 39 20.29 36.80 -15.16
N ALA A 40 20.13 36.59 -16.47
CA ALA A 40 19.04 35.79 -17.02
C ALA A 40 19.25 34.32 -16.66
N SER A 41 18.74 33.93 -15.48
CA SER A 41 18.48 32.54 -15.14
C SER A 41 17.34 32.07 -16.05
N VAL A 42 17.67 31.25 -17.05
CA VAL A 42 16.67 30.48 -17.80
C VAL A 42 16.03 29.52 -16.79
N ALA A 43 14.91 29.93 -16.22
CA ALA A 43 14.08 29.05 -15.41
C ALA A 43 13.66 27.91 -16.32
N ALA A 44 14.19 26.71 -16.06
CA ALA A 44 13.69 25.49 -16.69
C ALA A 44 12.21 25.39 -16.32
N VAL A 45 11.34 25.68 -17.29
CA VAL A 45 9.91 25.42 -17.17
C VAL A 45 9.78 23.91 -17.03
N GLY A 46 9.66 23.44 -15.79
CA GLY A 46 9.39 22.03 -15.51
C GLY A 46 8.14 21.64 -16.28
N LYS A 47 8.28 20.69 -17.21
CA LYS A 47 7.16 20.19 -17.99
C LYS A 47 6.10 19.66 -17.01
N ALA A 48 4.91 20.27 -17.02
CA ALA A 48 3.81 19.83 -16.16
C ALA A 48 3.59 18.32 -16.34
N ARG A 49 3.43 17.58 -15.24
CA ARG A 49 3.16 16.14 -15.30
C ARG A 49 1.89 15.91 -16.15
N PRO A 50 1.88 14.91 -17.05
CA PRO A 50 0.68 14.56 -17.81
C PRO A 50 -0.50 14.33 -16.87
N ALA A 51 -1.68 14.82 -17.20
CA ALA A 51 -2.87 14.52 -16.43
C ALA A 51 -3.31 13.06 -16.68
N LEU A 52 -3.76 12.37 -15.63
CA LEU A 52 -4.46 11.10 -15.76
C LEU A 52 -5.91 11.39 -16.13
N THR A 53 -6.44 10.72 -17.16
CA THR A 53 -7.74 11.10 -17.75
C THR A 53 -8.67 9.91 -17.91
N PHE A 54 -9.94 10.11 -17.58
CA PHE A 54 -11.02 9.17 -17.86
C PHE A 54 -11.81 9.64 -19.09
N SER A 55 -12.03 8.74 -20.04
CA SER A 55 -13.01 8.99 -21.12
C SER A 55 -14.42 9.08 -20.53
N SER A 56 -14.69 8.20 -19.56
CA SER A 56 -15.92 8.17 -18.76
C SER A 56 -15.64 7.53 -17.40
N LEU A 57 -16.36 7.96 -16.35
CA LEU A 57 -16.31 7.33 -15.02
C LEU A 57 -17.13 6.04 -14.95
N ASP A 58 -17.95 5.78 -15.97
CA ASP A 58 -18.66 4.52 -16.17
C ASP A 58 -18.35 3.92 -17.53
N GLY A 59 -18.64 2.64 -17.70
CA GLY A 59 -18.26 1.85 -18.87
C GLY A 59 -16.90 1.17 -18.74
N PRO A 60 -16.51 0.39 -19.77
CA PRO A 60 -15.26 -0.35 -19.78
C PRO A 60 -14.05 0.61 -19.72
N VAL A 61 -12.90 0.05 -19.31
CA VAL A 61 -11.61 0.75 -19.39
C VAL A 61 -11.22 0.93 -20.85
N THR A 62 -10.80 2.14 -21.22
CA THR A 62 -10.49 2.48 -22.62
C THR A 62 -9.00 2.49 -22.92
N PRO A 63 -8.58 2.31 -24.19
CA PRO A 63 -7.19 2.48 -24.60
C PRO A 63 -6.63 3.88 -24.28
N GLU A 64 -7.44 4.93 -24.35
CA GLU A 64 -7.04 6.31 -24.03
C GLU A 64 -6.71 6.47 -22.54
N GLU A 65 -7.48 5.82 -21.66
CA GLU A 65 -7.23 5.78 -20.22
C GLU A 65 -5.89 5.11 -19.92
N ILE A 66 -5.63 3.96 -20.53
CA ILE A 66 -4.34 3.25 -20.40
C ILE A 66 -3.20 4.10 -20.95
N LYS A 67 -3.38 4.73 -22.12
CA LYS A 67 -2.37 5.62 -22.72
C LYS A 67 -2.04 6.80 -21.81
N SER A 68 -3.03 7.41 -21.15
CA SER A 68 -2.80 8.51 -20.21
C SER A 68 -1.96 8.06 -19.01
N PHE A 69 -2.23 6.88 -18.46
CA PHE A 69 -1.45 6.28 -17.38
C PHE A 69 -0.01 5.96 -17.81
N THR A 70 0.15 5.28 -18.96
CA THR A 70 1.47 4.96 -19.52
C THR A 70 2.29 6.23 -19.80
N ALA A 71 1.65 7.35 -20.19
CA ALA A 71 2.33 8.64 -20.33
C ALA A 71 2.75 9.23 -18.97
N TYR A 72 1.89 9.13 -17.95
CA TYR A 72 2.14 9.62 -16.60
C TYR A 72 3.31 8.89 -15.93
N ILE A 73 3.30 7.55 -15.90
CA ILE A 73 4.30 6.74 -15.17
C ILE A 73 5.73 6.89 -15.72
N LYS A 74 5.87 7.29 -16.99
CA LYS A 74 7.16 7.63 -17.60
C LYS A 74 7.84 8.84 -16.95
N THR A 75 7.08 9.68 -16.25
CA THR A 75 7.59 10.87 -15.56
C THR A 75 7.94 10.64 -14.10
N LEU A 76 7.50 9.50 -13.52
CA LEU A 76 7.78 9.16 -12.13
C LEU A 76 9.25 8.80 -11.96
N THR A 77 9.77 8.78 -10.74
CA THR A 77 11.13 8.30 -10.43
C THR A 77 11.06 7.58 -9.09
N PRO A 78 11.67 6.39 -8.94
CA PRO A 78 11.80 5.73 -7.64
C PRO A 78 12.44 6.65 -6.60
N ALA A 79 12.06 6.48 -5.33
CA ALA A 79 12.78 7.07 -4.22
C ALA A 79 14.23 6.56 -4.20
N ALA A 80 15.11 7.26 -3.49
CA ALA A 80 16.51 6.87 -3.35
C ALA A 80 16.77 5.99 -2.12
N ASP A 81 15.80 5.92 -1.20
CA ASP A 81 15.82 5.13 0.03
C ASP A 81 14.37 4.90 0.53
N ASN A 82 14.22 4.13 1.62
CA ASN A 82 12.92 3.91 2.26
C ASN A 82 12.56 4.97 3.33
N ILE A 83 13.32 6.07 3.46
CA ILE A 83 13.12 7.03 4.55
C ILE A 83 11.74 7.69 4.44
N GLY A 84 10.99 7.68 5.55
CA GLY A 84 9.61 8.16 5.54
C GLY A 84 8.65 7.20 4.84
N ASN A 85 8.96 5.90 4.81
CA ASN A 85 8.12 4.83 4.25
C ASN A 85 7.92 4.89 2.72
N GLN A 86 8.92 5.34 1.96
CA GLN A 86 8.77 5.51 0.50
C GLN A 86 8.30 4.26 -0.23
N TRP A 87 8.72 3.07 0.22
CA TRP A 87 8.33 1.80 -0.38
C TRP A 87 7.11 1.15 0.26
N ALA A 88 6.53 1.76 1.31
CA ALA A 88 5.24 1.32 1.85
C ALA A 88 4.11 2.28 1.43
N GLN A 89 3.89 3.33 2.22
CA GLN A 89 2.81 4.32 2.02
C GLN A 89 3.28 5.61 1.34
N GLY A 90 4.58 5.77 1.11
CA GLY A 90 5.12 6.89 0.34
C GLY A 90 4.93 6.69 -1.17
N HIS A 91 5.44 7.63 -1.96
CA HIS A 91 5.08 7.71 -3.37
C HIS A 91 5.53 6.47 -4.15
N SER A 92 6.73 5.94 -3.91
CA SER A 92 7.25 4.82 -4.70
C SER A 92 6.46 3.53 -4.46
N GLY A 93 5.99 3.32 -3.24
CA GLY A 93 5.14 2.19 -2.89
C GLY A 93 3.77 2.27 -3.55
N GLU A 94 3.12 3.44 -3.52
CA GLU A 94 1.82 3.63 -4.19
C GLU A 94 1.93 3.63 -5.72
N ASP A 95 2.96 4.26 -6.30
CA ASP A 95 3.28 4.23 -7.73
C ASP A 95 3.42 2.76 -8.21
N THR A 96 4.14 1.93 -7.43
CA THR A 96 4.37 0.52 -7.76
C THR A 96 3.10 -0.32 -7.68
N LYS A 97 2.26 -0.10 -6.67
CA LYS A 97 0.93 -0.74 -6.55
C LYS A 97 0.02 -0.32 -7.72
N ALA A 98 0.04 0.97 -8.08
CA ALA A 98 -0.75 1.51 -9.18
C ALA A 98 -0.36 0.86 -10.52
N MET A 99 0.93 0.79 -10.83
CA MET A 99 1.41 0.10 -12.02
C MET A 99 1.00 -1.38 -12.06
N GLY A 100 1.10 -2.09 -10.92
CA GLY A 100 0.65 -3.48 -10.82
C GLY A 100 -0.84 -3.63 -11.11
N LEU A 101 -1.70 -2.79 -10.51
CA LEU A 101 -3.14 -2.82 -10.74
C LEU A 101 -3.52 -2.52 -12.19
N VAL A 102 -2.90 -1.50 -12.81
CA VAL A 102 -3.24 -1.15 -14.20
C VAL A 102 -2.74 -2.21 -15.17
N TYR A 103 -1.59 -2.85 -14.90
CA TYR A 103 -1.13 -3.99 -15.71
C TYR A 103 -2.11 -5.18 -15.64
N GLU A 104 -2.69 -5.49 -14.48
CA GLU A 104 -3.73 -6.54 -14.37
C GLU A 104 -4.99 -6.23 -15.21
N VAL A 105 -5.25 -4.94 -15.43
CA VAL A 105 -6.38 -4.49 -16.24
C VAL A 105 -6.06 -4.49 -17.74
N SER A 106 -4.87 -4.05 -18.12
CA SER A 106 -4.53 -3.75 -19.53
C SER A 106 -3.60 -4.74 -20.21
N ALA A 107 -2.81 -5.49 -19.44
CA ALA A 107 -1.66 -6.26 -19.91
C ALA A 107 -0.63 -5.43 -20.72
N ASP A 108 -0.64 -4.09 -20.59
CA ASP A 108 0.29 -3.21 -21.30
C ASP A 108 1.73 -3.41 -20.79
N ARG A 109 2.58 -3.99 -21.64
CA ARG A 109 3.99 -4.27 -21.32
C ARG A 109 4.76 -3.03 -20.89
N ALA A 110 4.46 -1.84 -21.42
CA ALA A 110 5.17 -0.62 -21.04
C ALA A 110 4.96 -0.26 -19.55
N ILE A 111 3.81 -0.65 -18.98
CA ILE A 111 3.52 -0.48 -17.56
C ILE A 111 4.33 -1.48 -16.73
N LEU A 112 4.38 -2.75 -17.15
CA LEU A 112 5.19 -3.77 -16.48
C LEU A 112 6.68 -3.40 -16.49
N ASP A 113 7.19 -2.91 -17.63
CA ASP A 113 8.58 -2.48 -17.77
C ASP A 113 8.90 -1.34 -16.81
N ARG A 114 7.97 -0.39 -16.62
CA ARG A 114 8.15 0.67 -15.64
C ARG A 114 8.11 0.14 -14.22
N MET A 115 7.21 -0.80 -13.92
CA MET A 115 7.14 -1.46 -12.61
C MET A 115 8.45 -2.20 -12.28
N ILE A 116 9.08 -2.83 -13.27
CA ILE A 116 10.39 -3.49 -13.10
C ILE A 116 11.47 -2.48 -12.68
N VAL A 117 11.49 -1.26 -13.22
CA VAL A 117 12.44 -0.22 -12.76
C VAL A 117 12.27 0.11 -11.28
N PHE A 118 11.03 0.20 -10.80
CA PHE A 118 10.76 0.44 -9.38
C PHE A 118 11.12 -0.79 -8.52
N CYS A 119 10.87 -1.99 -9.03
CA CYS A 119 11.24 -3.24 -8.33
C CYS A 119 12.76 -3.45 -8.26
N ASP A 120 13.50 -3.05 -9.30
CA ASP A 120 14.96 -3.02 -9.26
C ASP A 120 15.47 -2.04 -8.20
N ALA A 121 14.89 -0.84 -8.14
CA ALA A 121 15.25 0.18 -7.16
C ALA A 121 15.01 -0.32 -5.72
N VAL A 122 13.79 -0.77 -5.38
CA VAL A 122 13.49 -1.26 -4.03
C VAL A 122 14.40 -2.44 -3.66
N LEU A 123 14.68 -3.38 -4.57
CA LEU A 123 15.62 -4.46 -4.25
C LEU A 123 17.04 -3.93 -4.00
N SER A 124 17.52 -3.01 -4.82
CA SER A 124 18.86 -2.43 -4.70
C SER A 124 19.08 -1.66 -3.39
N GLU A 125 17.99 -1.17 -2.78
CA GLU A 125 17.98 -0.40 -1.54
C GLU A 125 17.86 -1.27 -0.28
N ARG A 126 17.69 -2.60 -0.41
CA ARG A 126 17.58 -3.49 0.75
C ARG A 126 18.84 -3.39 1.63
N ASN A 127 18.66 -3.27 2.94
CA ASN A 127 19.70 -2.86 3.87
C ASN A 127 20.97 -3.72 3.87
N ASP A 128 20.86 -5.02 3.61
CA ASP A 128 22.00 -5.94 3.48
C ASP A 128 22.72 -5.86 2.13
N LEU A 129 22.04 -5.38 1.08
CA LEU A 129 22.57 -5.25 -0.29
C LEU A 129 23.14 -3.85 -0.56
N ALA A 130 22.39 -2.81 -0.15
CA ALA A 130 22.73 -1.42 -0.41
C ALA A 130 23.98 -1.01 0.36
N LYS A 131 24.79 -0.14 -0.25
CA LYS A 131 25.92 0.50 0.43
C LYS A 131 25.42 1.67 1.30
N ARG A 132 26.26 2.13 2.22
CA ARG A 132 26.01 3.41 2.92
C ARG A 132 25.89 4.56 1.91
N PRO A 133 25.05 5.58 2.18
CA PRO A 133 24.24 5.76 3.39
C PRO A 133 22.89 5.02 3.39
N VAL A 134 22.50 4.39 2.29
CA VAL A 134 21.18 3.74 2.14
C VAL A 134 21.09 2.46 2.98
N GLY A 135 22.05 1.55 2.84
CA GLY A 135 22.13 0.30 3.58
C GLY A 135 23.27 0.22 4.58
N GLN A 136 23.51 -1.01 5.08
CA GLN A 136 24.49 -1.36 6.10
C GLN A 136 24.23 -0.71 7.47
N HIS A 137 22.95 -0.56 7.81
CA HIS A 137 22.50 -0.15 9.13
C HIS A 137 22.31 -1.37 10.03
N VAL A 138 22.90 -1.33 11.22
CA VAL A 138 22.65 -2.34 12.27
C VAL A 138 21.26 -2.07 12.83
N LEU A 139 20.37 -3.06 12.70
CA LEU A 139 18.99 -2.97 13.18
C LEU A 139 18.91 -3.37 14.65
N TRP A 140 17.71 -3.24 15.22
CA TRP A 140 17.37 -3.66 16.57
C TRP A 140 17.63 -5.14 16.87
N THR A 141 17.80 -5.96 15.84
CA THR A 141 18.22 -7.36 15.92
C THR A 141 19.72 -7.55 16.22
N GLY A 142 20.49 -6.46 16.24
CA GLY A 142 21.94 -6.46 16.47
C GLY A 142 22.79 -6.76 15.24
N LYS A 143 22.18 -6.91 14.05
CA LYS A 143 22.87 -7.20 12.78
C LYS A 143 22.30 -6.38 11.62
N VAL A 144 22.97 -6.47 10.47
CA VAL A 144 22.44 -5.94 9.19
C VAL A 144 21.51 -7.01 8.61
N ASP A 145 20.20 -6.75 8.60
CA ASP A 145 19.18 -7.66 8.09
C ASP A 145 18.68 -7.28 6.70
N PRO A 146 18.12 -8.25 5.93
CA PRO A 146 17.44 -8.00 4.66
C PRO A 146 16.08 -7.33 4.87
N ALA A 147 16.13 -6.04 5.18
CA ALA A 147 15.00 -5.18 5.50
C ALA A 147 15.16 -3.81 4.82
N TRP A 148 14.14 -2.96 4.92
CA TRP A 148 14.12 -1.60 4.41
C TRP A 148 13.83 -0.63 5.57
N PRO A 149 14.83 -0.25 6.39
CA PRO A 149 14.60 0.69 7.48
C PRO A 149 14.09 2.03 6.95
N ASN A 150 13.02 2.54 7.57
CA ASN A 150 12.31 3.75 7.17
C ASN A 150 12.70 5.00 8.00
N ASP A 151 13.44 4.79 9.08
CA ASP A 151 14.05 5.81 9.91
C ASP A 151 15.34 5.27 10.51
N VAL A 152 16.47 5.84 10.07
CA VAL A 152 17.81 5.46 10.52
C VAL A 152 18.36 6.39 11.61
N THR A 153 17.58 7.41 12.00
CA THR A 153 17.95 8.38 13.03
C THR A 153 17.69 7.87 14.44
N THR A 154 16.73 6.95 14.59
CA THR A 154 16.44 6.27 15.86
C THR A 154 17.46 5.18 16.18
N LYS A 155 17.66 4.92 17.48
CA LYS A 155 18.58 3.90 18.01
C LYS A 155 17.87 3.08 19.11
N PRO A 156 17.81 1.74 18.98
CA PRO A 156 18.19 0.98 17.78
C PRO A 156 17.32 1.34 16.57
N VAL A 157 17.82 1.09 15.35
CA VAL A 157 17.04 1.29 14.12
C VAL A 157 15.91 0.26 14.10
N GLY A 158 14.67 0.73 14.15
CA GLY A 158 13.47 -0.09 14.20
C GLY A 158 13.01 -0.58 12.82
N THR A 159 12.12 -1.57 12.84
CA THR A 159 11.30 -2.00 11.68
C THR A 159 9.91 -2.37 12.17
N GLY A 160 8.89 -2.22 11.35
CA GLY A 160 7.50 -2.55 11.64
C GLY A 160 6.78 -3.16 10.43
N GLY A 161 5.47 -2.95 10.34
CA GLY A 161 4.63 -3.50 9.28
C GLY A 161 5.01 -3.06 7.87
N GLU A 162 5.69 -1.92 7.73
CA GLU A 162 6.12 -1.38 6.44
C GLU A 162 7.01 -2.35 5.66
N GLN A 163 7.65 -3.32 6.32
CA GLN A 163 8.50 -4.33 5.69
C GLN A 163 7.74 -5.27 4.74
N GLY A 164 6.42 -5.41 4.91
CA GLY A 164 5.60 -6.24 4.03
C GLY A 164 5.48 -5.68 2.60
N ASP A 165 5.42 -4.36 2.45
CA ASP A 165 5.17 -3.74 1.14
C ASP A 165 6.36 -3.88 0.16
N PRO A 166 7.63 -3.60 0.52
CA PRO A 166 8.78 -3.85 -0.33
C PRO A 166 8.83 -5.28 -0.88
N VAL A 167 8.58 -6.27 -0.01
CA VAL A 167 8.50 -7.68 -0.39
C VAL A 167 7.32 -7.93 -1.31
N GLY A 168 6.16 -7.35 -1.00
CA GLY A 168 4.96 -7.43 -1.82
C GLY A 168 5.13 -6.84 -3.21
N HIS A 169 5.89 -5.75 -3.38
CA HIS A 169 6.19 -5.17 -4.71
C HIS A 169 6.99 -6.12 -5.58
N LEU A 170 8.08 -6.68 -5.03
CA LEU A 170 8.92 -7.66 -5.72
C LEU A 170 8.10 -8.90 -6.11
N ALA A 171 7.36 -9.45 -5.16
CA ALA A 171 6.55 -10.64 -5.37
C ALA A 171 5.39 -10.39 -6.36
N ASN A 172 4.76 -9.21 -6.31
CA ASN A 172 3.70 -8.83 -7.25
C ASN A 172 4.27 -8.70 -8.67
N CYS A 173 5.40 -8.01 -8.86
CA CYS A 173 6.03 -7.90 -10.16
C CYS A 173 6.38 -9.27 -10.73
N ALA A 174 6.99 -10.15 -9.92
CA ALA A 174 7.28 -11.52 -10.31
C ALA A 174 6.02 -12.29 -10.69
N ARG A 175 4.95 -12.22 -9.88
CA ARG A 175 3.65 -12.84 -10.18
C ARG A 175 3.10 -12.38 -11.53
N LEU A 176 3.15 -11.09 -11.82
CA LEU A 176 2.64 -10.53 -13.07
C LEU A 176 3.43 -11.03 -14.29
N ILE A 177 4.74 -11.16 -14.17
CA ILE A 177 5.58 -11.77 -15.20
C ILE A 177 5.24 -13.27 -15.37
N LEU A 178 5.16 -14.00 -14.25
CA LEU A 178 4.92 -15.45 -14.27
C LEU A 178 3.54 -15.83 -14.82
N ARG A 179 2.55 -14.92 -14.71
CA ARG A 179 1.23 -15.09 -15.35
C ARG A 179 1.25 -14.85 -16.87
N THR A 180 2.35 -14.36 -17.43
CA THR A 180 2.47 -14.03 -18.85
C THR A 180 3.62 -14.81 -19.51
N PRO A 181 3.47 -16.13 -19.75
CA PRO A 181 4.53 -16.97 -20.32
C PRO A 181 5.12 -16.47 -21.63
N ALA A 182 4.34 -15.76 -22.44
CA ALA A 182 4.79 -15.16 -23.68
C ALA A 182 5.97 -14.17 -23.50
N LEU A 183 6.16 -13.61 -22.30
CA LEU A 183 7.27 -12.69 -22.02
C LEU A 183 8.54 -13.39 -21.53
N TRP A 184 8.45 -14.64 -21.04
CA TRP A 184 9.49 -15.25 -20.21
C TRP A 184 10.90 -15.22 -20.80
N GLN A 185 11.03 -15.58 -22.08
CA GLN A 185 12.33 -15.65 -22.78
C GLN A 185 12.74 -14.32 -23.42
N THR A 186 11.91 -13.29 -23.30
CA THR A 186 12.20 -11.97 -23.87
C THR A 186 13.18 -11.23 -22.97
N PRO A 187 14.18 -10.52 -23.52
CA PRO A 187 14.98 -9.60 -22.73
C PRO A 187 14.11 -8.51 -22.10
N VAL A 188 14.39 -8.16 -20.85
CA VAL A 188 13.71 -7.01 -20.22
C VAL A 188 14.12 -5.73 -20.93
N THR A 189 13.14 -4.87 -21.26
CA THR A 189 13.37 -3.66 -22.07
C THR A 189 14.29 -2.66 -21.39
N THR A 190 14.36 -2.69 -20.06
CA THR A 190 15.16 -1.81 -19.21
C THR A 190 16.62 -2.26 -19.06
N GLY A 191 16.99 -3.40 -19.65
CA GLY A 191 18.31 -4.02 -19.45
C GLY A 191 18.47 -4.62 -18.05
N ASP A 192 19.72 -5.00 -17.71
CA ASP A 192 20.05 -5.64 -16.44
C ASP A 192 21.24 -4.96 -15.71
N PRO A 193 21.09 -3.68 -15.32
CA PRO A 193 22.19 -2.93 -14.70
C PRO A 193 22.60 -3.45 -13.32
N HIS A 194 21.73 -4.20 -12.64
CA HIS A 194 21.97 -4.74 -11.30
C HIS A 194 22.30 -6.24 -11.29
N GLY A 195 22.30 -6.90 -12.45
CA GLY A 195 22.49 -8.36 -12.52
C GLY A 195 21.35 -9.15 -11.87
N TYR A 196 20.13 -8.61 -11.92
CA TYR A 196 18.92 -9.21 -11.37
C TYR A 196 18.19 -10.12 -12.38
N GLY A 197 18.72 -10.27 -13.59
CA GLY A 197 18.19 -11.17 -14.60
C GLY A 197 17.94 -10.44 -15.92
N ALA A 198 18.48 -10.98 -17.01
CA ALA A 198 18.40 -10.35 -18.33
C ALA A 198 17.07 -10.62 -19.06
N THR A 199 16.38 -11.71 -18.73
CA THR A 199 15.04 -12.04 -19.25
C THR A 199 13.96 -11.77 -18.21
N TYR A 200 12.69 -11.67 -18.64
CA TYR A 200 11.59 -11.53 -17.69
C TYR A 200 11.53 -12.69 -16.70
N LEU A 201 11.71 -13.94 -17.16
CA LEU A 201 11.66 -15.10 -16.26
C LEU A 201 12.79 -15.08 -15.24
N ASP A 202 14.01 -14.75 -15.66
CA ASP A 202 15.15 -14.63 -14.73
C ASP A 202 14.90 -13.54 -13.70
N ARG A 203 14.36 -12.39 -14.15
CA ARG A 203 14.00 -11.28 -13.28
C ARG A 203 12.93 -11.67 -12.25
N ALA A 204 11.88 -12.37 -12.68
CA ALA A 204 10.84 -12.84 -11.79
C ALA A 204 11.38 -13.81 -10.74
N LYS A 205 12.21 -14.79 -11.14
CA LYS A 205 12.85 -15.74 -10.21
C LYS A 205 13.75 -15.02 -9.21
N ARG A 206 14.51 -14.02 -9.65
CA ARG A 206 15.35 -13.20 -8.77
C ARG A 206 14.51 -12.46 -7.73
N PHE A 207 13.44 -11.79 -8.16
CA PHE A 207 12.55 -11.08 -7.26
C PHE A 207 11.90 -12.00 -6.22
N VAL A 208 11.44 -13.20 -6.62
CA VAL A 208 10.91 -14.20 -5.67
C VAL A 208 11.98 -14.60 -4.66
N ALA A 209 13.18 -14.99 -5.12
CA ALA A 209 14.24 -15.45 -4.23
C ALA A 209 14.70 -14.37 -3.23
N GLU A 210 14.76 -13.12 -3.66
CA GLU A 210 15.17 -12.00 -2.81
C GLU A 210 14.05 -11.54 -1.86
N ALA A 211 12.80 -11.60 -2.30
CA ALA A 211 11.64 -11.38 -1.44
C ALA A 211 11.57 -12.45 -0.34
N ASP A 212 11.76 -13.73 -0.68
CA ASP A 212 11.84 -14.82 0.29
C ASP A 212 13.01 -14.66 1.26
N THR A 213 14.16 -14.16 0.79
CA THR A 213 15.30 -13.89 1.68
C THR A 213 14.93 -12.90 2.78
N ALA A 214 14.19 -11.83 2.45
CA ALA A 214 13.68 -10.88 3.44
C ALA A 214 12.65 -11.51 4.38
N VAL A 215 11.75 -12.34 3.83
CA VAL A 215 10.74 -13.06 4.63
C VAL A 215 11.39 -14.00 5.63
N ASP A 216 12.26 -14.89 5.16
CA ASP A 216 12.85 -15.96 5.94
C ASP A 216 13.84 -15.44 6.98
N ARG A 217 14.63 -14.40 6.66
CA ARG A 217 15.74 -13.97 7.52
C ARG A 217 15.41 -12.78 8.40
N HIS A 218 14.37 -12.02 8.09
CA HIS A 218 13.93 -10.88 8.88
C HIS A 218 12.47 -11.00 9.33
N ILE A 219 11.50 -11.05 8.40
CA ILE A 219 10.08 -10.94 8.74
C ILE A 219 9.63 -12.08 9.67
N LEU A 220 9.82 -13.34 9.27
CA LEU A 220 9.39 -14.51 10.05
C LEU A 220 10.43 -14.99 11.06
N ALA A 221 11.71 -14.62 10.89
CA ALA A 221 12.75 -14.98 11.85
C ALA A 221 12.84 -14.03 13.05
N ARG A 222 12.57 -12.73 12.85
CA ARG A 222 12.84 -11.70 13.86
C ARG A 222 11.69 -10.74 14.09
N LEU A 223 10.93 -10.35 13.07
CA LEU A 223 9.92 -9.30 13.21
C LEU A 223 8.56 -9.80 13.71
N LEU A 224 8.08 -10.92 13.20
CA LEU A 224 6.77 -11.48 13.51
C LEU A 224 6.88 -12.74 14.38
N ASP A 225 6.04 -12.79 15.41
CA ASP A 225 5.66 -14.03 16.09
C ASP A 225 4.32 -14.51 15.55
N VAL A 226 4.36 -15.66 14.88
CA VAL A 226 3.19 -16.32 14.26
C VAL A 226 2.90 -17.68 14.90
N SER A 227 3.48 -17.95 16.08
CA SER A 227 3.30 -19.21 16.81
C SER A 227 1.88 -19.40 17.34
N LYS A 228 1.13 -18.30 17.52
CA LYS A 228 -0.23 -18.29 18.08
C LYS A 228 -1.29 -18.53 17.00
N GLY A 229 -1.23 -19.70 16.38
CA GLY A 229 -2.18 -20.10 15.32
C GLY A 229 -2.08 -19.21 14.09
N ASN A 230 -0.86 -18.89 13.64
CA ASN A 230 -0.56 -18.07 12.46
C ASN A 230 -1.03 -16.60 12.50
N ARG A 231 -1.61 -16.16 13.62
CA ARG A 231 -1.92 -14.76 13.86
C ARG A 231 -0.64 -13.93 13.93
N GLN A 232 -0.65 -12.74 13.34
CA GLN A 232 0.52 -11.88 13.25
C GLN A 232 0.65 -11.02 14.52
N TYR A 233 1.65 -11.32 15.35
CA TYR A 233 2.10 -10.47 16.44
C TYR A 233 3.49 -9.95 16.11
N PHE A 234 3.86 -8.77 16.63
CA PHE A 234 5.27 -8.39 16.63
C PHE A 234 6.03 -9.27 17.62
N ALA A 235 7.28 -9.62 17.28
CA ALA A 235 8.17 -10.31 18.19
C ALA A 235 8.30 -9.52 19.51
N ALA A 236 8.46 -10.24 20.63
CA ALA A 236 8.41 -9.65 21.97
C ALA A 236 9.47 -8.55 22.18
N ASP A 237 10.63 -8.69 21.55
CA ASP A 237 11.77 -7.77 21.61
C ASP A 237 11.76 -6.70 20.50
N SER A 238 10.74 -6.67 19.63
CA SER A 238 10.59 -5.59 18.65
C SER A 238 10.49 -4.23 19.37
N PRO A 239 11.32 -3.23 19.00
CA PRO A 239 11.23 -1.90 19.57
C PRO A 239 9.91 -1.22 19.18
N TYR A 240 9.30 -1.66 18.08
CA TYR A 240 7.97 -1.22 17.66
C TYR A 240 6.92 -2.23 18.11
N LYS A 241 6.12 -1.84 19.12
CA LYS A 241 4.95 -2.60 19.60
C LYS A 241 5.24 -4.08 19.94
N GLY A 242 6.41 -4.38 20.50
CA GLY A 242 6.83 -5.75 20.80
C GLY A 242 5.78 -6.58 21.56
N GLY A 243 5.53 -7.79 21.08
CA GLY A 243 4.55 -8.74 21.64
C GLY A 243 3.07 -8.39 21.40
N GLN A 244 2.77 -7.21 20.85
CA GLN A 244 1.40 -6.78 20.55
C GLN A 244 0.92 -7.37 19.22
N PRO A 245 -0.42 -7.52 19.05
CA PRO A 245 -1.00 -7.77 17.74
C PRO A 245 -0.55 -6.73 16.71
N VAL A 246 -0.25 -7.19 15.50
CA VAL A 246 0.05 -6.29 14.38
C VAL A 246 -1.24 -5.53 14.01
N PRO A 247 -1.20 -4.20 13.83
CA PRO A 247 -2.36 -3.43 13.37
C PRO A 247 -2.87 -3.90 12.00
N TRP A 248 -4.17 -3.75 11.72
CA TRP A 248 -4.78 -4.33 10.52
C TRP A 248 -4.14 -3.84 9.23
N ASN A 249 -3.90 -2.53 9.13
CA ASN A 249 -3.28 -1.93 7.96
C ASN A 249 -1.86 -2.46 7.70
N GLN A 250 -1.16 -2.84 8.77
CA GLN A 250 0.17 -3.44 8.72
C GLN A 250 0.12 -4.94 8.41
N GLN A 251 -0.89 -5.66 8.93
CA GLN A 251 -1.16 -7.03 8.49
C GLN A 251 -1.45 -7.07 6.99
N MET A 252 -2.18 -6.10 6.45
CA MET A 252 -2.44 -5.98 5.01
C MET A 252 -1.17 -5.79 4.15
N MET A 253 -0.11 -5.20 4.70
CA MET A 253 1.20 -5.09 4.03
C MET A 253 1.92 -6.45 4.01
N PHE A 254 1.90 -7.20 5.12
CA PHE A 254 2.44 -8.56 5.12
C PHE A 254 1.63 -9.52 4.24
N ASP A 255 0.31 -9.38 4.26
CA ASP A 255 -0.57 -10.18 3.42
C ASP A 255 -0.34 -9.88 1.93
N TYR A 256 0.06 -8.65 1.58
CA TYR A 256 0.51 -8.32 0.23
C TYR A 256 1.75 -9.13 -0.18
N ALA A 257 2.75 -9.25 0.69
CA ALA A 257 3.92 -10.10 0.46
C ALA A 257 3.54 -11.57 0.33
N PHE A 258 2.92 -12.14 1.37
CA PHE A 258 2.66 -13.57 1.45
C PHE A 258 1.75 -14.07 0.33
N GLN A 259 0.67 -13.35 0.00
CA GLN A 259 -0.23 -13.79 -1.07
C GLN A 259 0.45 -13.79 -2.45
N ASN A 260 1.31 -12.79 -2.72
CA ASN A 260 1.99 -12.72 -4.01
C ASN A 260 3.07 -13.77 -4.14
N LEU A 261 3.84 -14.03 -3.07
CA LEU A 261 4.82 -15.12 -3.06
C LEU A 261 4.15 -16.49 -3.18
N ALA A 262 3.03 -16.71 -2.50
CA ALA A 262 2.26 -17.95 -2.64
C ALA A 262 1.83 -18.19 -4.11
N ILE A 263 1.33 -17.16 -4.78
CA ILE A 263 0.95 -17.26 -6.20
C ILE A 263 2.19 -17.45 -7.08
N ALA A 264 3.30 -16.75 -6.82
CA ALA A 264 4.51 -16.84 -7.62
C ALA A 264 5.13 -18.25 -7.55
N HIS A 265 5.27 -18.83 -6.36
CA HIS A 265 5.73 -20.22 -6.20
C HIS A 265 4.77 -21.23 -6.83
N GLN A 266 3.46 -21.00 -6.74
CA GLN A 266 2.50 -21.87 -7.40
C GLN A 266 2.66 -21.83 -8.94
N LEU A 267 2.93 -20.66 -9.53
CA LEU A 267 3.17 -20.52 -10.96
C LEU A 267 4.51 -21.13 -11.41
N LEU A 268 5.53 -21.05 -10.55
CA LEU A 268 6.83 -21.69 -10.78
C LEU A 268 6.77 -23.22 -10.58
N GLY A 269 5.85 -23.71 -9.75
CA GLY A 269 5.74 -25.12 -9.39
C GLY A 269 6.91 -25.62 -8.53
N ASP A 270 7.57 -24.75 -7.77
CA ASP A 270 8.86 -25.01 -7.13
C ASP A 270 8.78 -25.35 -5.62
N ASP A 271 7.95 -24.65 -4.85
CA ASP A 271 7.83 -24.86 -3.40
C ASP A 271 6.37 -24.90 -2.89
N PRO A 272 5.67 -26.03 -3.03
CA PRO A 272 4.29 -26.17 -2.56
C PRO A 272 4.14 -26.04 -1.04
N LYS A 273 5.19 -26.29 -0.25
CA LYS A 273 5.14 -26.13 1.22
C LYS A 273 5.10 -24.66 1.59
N ARG A 274 5.91 -23.84 0.92
CA ARG A 274 5.91 -22.37 1.07
C ARG A 274 4.61 -21.76 0.63
N VAL A 275 4.03 -22.21 -0.49
CA VAL A 275 2.66 -21.81 -0.91
C VAL A 275 1.66 -22.04 0.23
N LYS A 276 1.60 -23.27 0.77
CA LYS A 276 0.70 -23.61 1.87
C LYS A 276 0.96 -22.77 3.13
N ARG A 277 2.23 -22.50 3.45
CA ARG A 277 2.61 -21.69 4.61
C ARG A 277 2.11 -20.25 4.48
N TYR A 278 2.40 -19.61 3.36
CA TYR A 278 2.00 -18.23 3.10
C TYR A 278 0.48 -18.10 3.00
N ASP A 279 -0.22 -19.01 2.33
CA ASP A 279 -1.68 -18.99 2.30
C ASP A 279 -2.30 -19.17 3.69
N ALA A 280 -1.72 -20.01 4.55
CA ALA A 280 -2.20 -20.18 5.93
C ALA A 280 -2.02 -18.92 6.78
N LEU A 281 -0.95 -18.14 6.56
CA LEU A 281 -0.73 -16.85 7.24
C LEU A 281 -1.78 -15.83 6.83
N VAL A 282 -2.03 -15.68 5.51
CA VAL A 282 -3.01 -14.71 5.01
C VAL A 282 -4.44 -15.12 5.40
N GLN A 283 -4.81 -16.40 5.27
CA GLN A 283 -6.12 -16.87 5.73
C GLN A 283 -6.33 -16.59 7.22
N SER A 284 -5.30 -16.80 8.05
CA SER A 284 -5.42 -16.56 9.49
C SER A 284 -5.54 -15.06 9.83
N SER A 285 -4.86 -14.18 9.07
CA SER A 285 -5.02 -12.72 9.16
C SER A 285 -6.45 -12.30 8.85
N VAL A 286 -6.98 -12.75 7.71
CA VAL A 286 -8.35 -12.47 7.23
C VAL A 286 -9.40 -12.99 8.21
N ASP A 287 -9.31 -14.25 8.64
CA ASP A 287 -10.23 -14.85 9.60
C ASP A 287 -10.19 -14.11 10.94
N TRP A 288 -9.01 -13.64 11.36
CA TRP A 288 -8.86 -12.88 12.58
C TRP A 288 -9.51 -11.50 12.48
N PHE A 289 -9.37 -10.79 11.34
CA PHE A 289 -10.07 -9.53 11.10
C PHE A 289 -11.57 -9.71 11.25
N PHE A 290 -12.17 -10.60 10.46
CA PHE A 290 -13.63 -10.76 10.44
C PHE A 290 -14.22 -11.36 11.72
N SER A 291 -13.43 -12.12 12.49
CA SER A 291 -13.85 -12.55 13.83
C SER A 291 -13.72 -11.47 14.91
N SER A 292 -12.96 -10.40 14.65
CA SER A 292 -12.72 -9.30 15.60
C SER A 292 -13.62 -8.09 15.37
N VAL A 293 -14.17 -7.90 14.16
CA VAL A 293 -15.06 -6.77 13.87
C VAL A 293 -16.42 -6.94 14.56
N ARG A 294 -16.97 -5.83 15.06
CA ARG A 294 -18.34 -5.79 15.58
C ARG A 294 -19.29 -5.40 14.45
N THR A 295 -20.32 -6.22 14.23
CA THR A 295 -21.42 -5.87 13.31
C THR A 295 -22.50 -5.10 14.06
N TYR A 296 -23.01 -4.03 13.46
CA TYR A 296 -24.16 -3.27 13.96
C TYR A 296 -25.06 -2.83 12.80
N THR A 297 -26.28 -2.39 13.10
CA THR A 297 -27.18 -1.78 12.10
C THR A 297 -26.97 -0.28 12.08
N ASP A 298 -26.61 0.28 10.92
CA ASP A 298 -26.45 1.71 10.73
C ASP A 298 -27.79 2.45 10.66
N HIS A 299 -27.74 3.78 10.54
CA HIS A 299 -28.95 4.61 10.48
C HIS A 299 -29.75 4.47 9.17
N ALA A 300 -29.16 3.86 8.13
CA ALA A 300 -29.84 3.50 6.89
C ALA A 300 -30.48 2.10 6.95
N GLY A 301 -30.40 1.43 8.11
CA GLY A 301 -30.95 0.09 8.32
C GLY A 301 -30.09 -1.04 7.74
N ARG A 302 -28.83 -0.77 7.37
CA ARG A 302 -27.91 -1.76 6.78
C ARG A 302 -26.88 -2.26 7.81
N PRO A 303 -26.34 -3.48 7.65
CA PRO A 303 -25.24 -3.94 8.48
C PRO A 303 -23.96 -3.16 8.15
N ALA A 304 -23.29 -2.65 9.18
CA ALA A 304 -22.01 -1.96 9.13
C ALA A 304 -21.02 -2.58 10.12
N TYR A 305 -19.72 -2.32 9.93
CA TYR A 305 -18.66 -2.79 10.81
C TYR A 305 -18.10 -1.68 11.67
N ASP A 306 -17.73 -2.06 12.88
CA ASP A 306 -17.01 -1.25 13.85
C ASP A 306 -15.80 -2.06 14.31
N TRP A 307 -14.61 -1.49 14.10
CA TRP A 307 -13.34 -2.09 14.49
C TRP A 307 -12.36 -1.02 14.96
N GLY A 308 -11.36 -1.46 15.72
CA GLY A 308 -10.23 -0.62 16.13
C GLY A 308 -8.97 -0.95 15.35
N TYR A 309 -7.97 -0.09 15.54
CA TYR A 309 -6.65 -0.12 14.88
C TYR A 309 -5.97 -1.50 14.83
N ALA A 310 -6.17 -2.29 15.88
CA ALA A 310 -5.60 -3.62 16.02
C ALA A 310 -6.61 -4.57 16.66
N PRO A 311 -6.38 -5.89 16.57
CA PRO A 311 -7.21 -6.89 17.24
C PRO A 311 -7.49 -6.56 18.71
N ALA A 312 -8.76 -6.71 19.12
CA ALA A 312 -9.23 -6.49 20.49
C ALA A 312 -8.96 -5.07 21.07
N THR A 313 -8.81 -4.06 20.21
CA THR A 313 -8.76 -2.65 20.63
C THR A 313 -10.17 -2.03 20.60
N ASN A 314 -10.49 -1.23 21.63
CA ASN A 314 -11.81 -0.58 21.77
C ASN A 314 -11.93 0.76 21.02
N GLY A 315 -10.82 1.24 20.43
CA GLY A 315 -10.80 2.47 19.63
C GLY A 315 -11.56 2.32 18.33
N LYS A 316 -11.91 3.45 17.70
CA LYS A 316 -12.46 3.48 16.33
C LYS A 316 -11.34 3.70 15.36
N GLU A 317 -11.27 2.83 14.36
CA GLU A 317 -10.34 2.97 13.26
C GLU A 317 -10.47 4.35 12.62
N ASP A 318 -9.33 4.92 12.26
CA ASP A 318 -9.29 6.19 11.58
C ASP A 318 -9.44 6.05 10.06
N ASN A 319 -9.87 7.12 9.41
CA ASN A 319 -10.14 7.14 7.97
C ASN A 319 -8.90 6.76 7.15
N ASN A 320 -7.69 7.14 7.61
CA ASN A 320 -6.46 6.82 6.91
C ASN A 320 -6.17 5.31 6.95
N HIS A 321 -6.06 4.73 8.14
CA HIS A 321 -5.77 3.31 8.32
C HIS A 321 -6.91 2.41 7.83
N GLY A 322 -8.17 2.74 8.11
CA GLY A 322 -9.32 1.97 7.63
C GLY A 322 -9.38 1.88 6.10
N SER A 323 -8.93 2.92 5.39
CA SER A 323 -8.78 2.85 3.93
C SER A 323 -7.78 1.77 3.51
N LEU A 324 -6.65 1.66 4.21
CA LEU A 324 -5.62 0.66 3.92
C LEU A 324 -6.07 -0.76 4.27
N ASP A 325 -6.83 -0.93 5.36
CA ASP A 325 -7.47 -2.20 5.71
C ASP A 325 -8.34 -2.69 4.55
N CYS A 326 -9.24 -1.82 4.06
CA CYS A 326 -10.11 -2.13 2.94
C CYS A 326 -9.33 -2.43 1.65
N ALA A 327 -8.25 -1.70 1.37
CA ALA A 327 -7.42 -1.97 0.20
C ALA A 327 -6.75 -3.36 0.24
N GLY A 328 -6.22 -3.76 1.41
CA GLY A 328 -5.61 -5.07 1.60
C GLY A 328 -6.61 -6.21 1.51
N LEU A 329 -7.75 -6.09 2.20
CA LEU A 329 -8.85 -7.06 2.14
C LEU A 329 -9.41 -7.21 0.73
N TYR A 330 -9.55 -6.10 0.00
CA TYR A 330 -9.98 -6.13 -1.39
C TYR A 330 -8.97 -6.85 -2.29
N ARG A 331 -7.67 -6.64 -2.10
CA ARG A 331 -6.63 -7.39 -2.83
C ARG A 331 -6.71 -8.90 -2.53
N ALA A 332 -6.88 -9.26 -1.26
CA ALA A 332 -7.08 -10.65 -0.85
C ALA A 332 -8.36 -11.26 -1.47
N TYR A 333 -9.45 -10.50 -1.57
CA TYR A 333 -10.68 -10.88 -2.26
C TYR A 333 -10.45 -11.12 -3.77
N LEU A 334 -9.78 -10.19 -4.46
CA LEU A 334 -9.48 -10.34 -5.89
C LEU A 334 -8.63 -11.56 -6.21
N SER A 335 -7.81 -12.03 -5.26
CA SER A 335 -7.02 -13.25 -5.44
C SER A 335 -7.87 -14.53 -5.57
N GLY A 336 -9.09 -14.52 -5.01
CA GLY A 336 -9.97 -15.69 -4.90
C GLY A 336 -9.47 -16.78 -3.94
N ARG A 337 -8.35 -16.58 -3.22
CA ARG A 337 -7.68 -17.63 -2.42
C ARG A 337 -8.23 -17.77 -1.00
N TYR A 338 -8.73 -16.68 -0.41
CA TYR A 338 -8.90 -16.58 1.06
C TYR A 338 -10.36 -16.57 1.54
N LYS A 339 -11.28 -17.10 0.73
CA LYS A 339 -12.72 -17.24 1.04
C LYS A 339 -13.42 -15.93 1.42
N ILE A 340 -12.85 -14.78 1.08
CA ILE A 340 -13.52 -13.49 1.24
C ILE A 340 -14.66 -13.42 0.22
N THR A 341 -15.86 -13.09 0.69
CA THR A 341 -17.06 -12.99 -0.16
C THR A 341 -17.52 -11.54 -0.29
N PRO A 342 -18.32 -11.19 -1.31
CA PRO A 342 -18.95 -9.88 -1.39
C PRO A 342 -19.78 -9.53 -0.15
N ALA A 343 -20.44 -10.51 0.47
CA ALA A 343 -21.22 -10.31 1.69
C ALA A 343 -20.37 -9.92 2.91
N MET A 344 -19.10 -10.34 2.96
CA MET A 344 -18.15 -9.93 4.00
C MET A 344 -17.62 -8.51 3.77
N LEU A 345 -17.54 -8.04 2.52
CA LEU A 345 -17.04 -6.69 2.20
C LEU A 345 -18.14 -5.63 2.15
N ALA A 346 -19.40 -6.02 1.93
CA ALA A 346 -20.51 -5.08 1.88
C ALA A 346 -20.69 -4.25 3.18
N PRO A 347 -20.51 -4.80 4.40
CA PRO A 347 -20.60 -3.97 5.62
C PRO A 347 -19.45 -2.96 5.77
N LEU A 348 -18.26 -3.21 5.22
CA LEU A 348 -17.20 -2.19 5.12
C LEU A 348 -17.66 -1.04 4.20
N ALA A 349 -18.29 -1.38 3.07
CA ALA A 349 -18.83 -0.40 2.15
C ALA A 349 -19.97 0.43 2.76
N ASN A 350 -20.88 -0.20 3.52
CA ASN A 350 -21.93 0.49 4.26
C ASN A 350 -21.35 1.45 5.31
N THR A 351 -20.33 1.01 6.05
CA THR A 351 -19.61 1.86 7.01
C THR A 351 -19.11 3.14 6.33
N PHE A 352 -18.47 3.02 5.16
CA PHE A 352 -17.97 4.19 4.45
C PHE A 352 -19.09 5.08 3.87
N VAL A 353 -20.05 4.48 3.16
CA VAL A 353 -21.06 5.23 2.40
C VAL A 353 -22.14 5.82 3.31
N ASP A 354 -22.58 5.08 4.32
CA ASP A 354 -23.70 5.49 5.15
C ASP A 354 -23.19 6.24 6.38
N VAL A 355 -22.11 5.78 7.01
CA VAL A 355 -21.66 6.35 8.28
C VAL A 355 -20.63 7.46 8.08
N MET A 356 -19.59 7.23 7.28
CA MET A 356 -18.50 8.19 7.12
C MET A 356 -18.77 9.31 6.11
N SER A 357 -19.57 9.04 5.06
CA SER A 357 -19.84 10.02 4.01
C SER A 357 -20.96 10.99 4.42
N LYS A 358 -20.62 12.26 4.67
CA LYS A 358 -21.55 13.31 5.12
C LYS A 358 -21.94 14.26 3.95
N PRO A 359 -22.87 15.22 4.15
CA PRO A 359 -23.20 16.27 3.17
C PRO A 359 -21.96 17.04 2.65
N PRO A 360 -22.05 17.77 1.51
CA PRO A 360 -21.10 17.68 0.41
C PRO A 360 -19.62 17.85 0.77
N HIS A 361 -18.78 16.95 0.22
CA HIS A 361 -17.31 16.96 0.34
C HIS A 361 -16.79 16.84 1.78
N HIS A 362 -17.44 16.00 2.59
CA HIS A 362 -16.98 15.69 3.93
C HIS A 362 -17.02 14.17 4.18
N TYR A 363 -15.86 13.59 4.40
CA TYR A 363 -15.68 12.20 4.79
C TYR A 363 -15.06 12.15 6.18
N ALA A 364 -15.82 11.61 7.13
CA ALA A 364 -15.48 11.62 8.54
C ALA A 364 -14.09 11.04 8.80
N GLY A 365 -13.44 11.56 9.83
CA GLY A 365 -12.12 11.14 10.26
C GLY A 365 -12.03 9.75 10.88
N LYS A 366 -13.16 9.16 11.30
CA LYS A 366 -13.24 7.84 11.92
C LYS A 366 -14.43 7.05 11.39
N ILE A 367 -14.35 5.72 11.50
CA ILE A 367 -15.37 4.80 11.00
C ILE A 367 -16.74 4.90 11.71
N ASP A 368 -16.79 5.53 12.88
CA ASP A 368 -18.04 5.81 13.60
C ASP A 368 -18.69 7.13 13.15
N GLY A 369 -18.12 7.80 12.16
CA GLY A 369 -18.63 9.04 11.60
C GLY A 369 -18.24 10.30 12.38
N THR A 370 -17.31 10.20 13.34
CA THR A 370 -16.74 11.35 14.06
C THR A 370 -15.42 11.82 13.46
N ASP A 371 -15.03 13.05 13.82
CA ASP A 371 -13.76 13.66 13.42
C ASP A 371 -12.79 13.76 14.58
N GLY A 372 -11.50 13.77 14.25
CA GLY A 372 -10.39 14.04 15.14
C GLY A 372 -9.28 14.82 14.44
N ALA A 373 -8.04 14.59 14.86
CA ALA A 373 -6.85 15.22 14.30
C ALA A 373 -5.89 14.18 13.70
N GLY A 374 -4.92 14.63 12.92
CA GLY A 374 -3.92 13.75 12.30
C GLY A 374 -4.57 12.74 11.36
N ASN A 375 -4.29 11.45 11.56
CA ASN A 375 -4.89 10.37 10.77
C ASN A 375 -6.42 10.30 10.92
N SER A 376 -6.97 10.83 12.01
CA SER A 376 -8.40 10.95 12.23
C SER A 376 -8.99 12.30 11.78
N ALA A 377 -8.27 13.12 11.00
CA ALA A 377 -8.87 14.31 10.41
C ALA A 377 -9.83 13.92 9.26
N PRO A 378 -10.96 14.65 9.08
CA PRO A 378 -11.83 14.43 7.93
C PRO A 378 -11.09 14.76 6.62
N THR A 379 -11.60 14.20 5.51
CA THR A 379 -11.13 14.52 4.16
C THR A 379 -12.25 15.10 3.32
N ASP A 380 -11.90 15.87 2.30
CA ASP A 380 -12.81 16.38 1.26
C ASP A 380 -12.83 15.51 0.00
N TYR A 381 -12.00 14.46 -0.02
CA TYR A 381 -11.91 13.42 -1.05
C TYR A 381 -12.09 12.02 -0.44
N VAL A 382 -12.48 11.05 -1.28
CA VAL A 382 -12.53 9.62 -0.94
C VAL A 382 -11.11 9.07 -0.94
N ARG A 383 -10.62 8.53 0.18
CA ARG A 383 -9.31 7.85 0.17
C ARG A 383 -9.36 6.61 -0.72
N SER A 384 -8.24 6.31 -1.37
CA SER A 384 -8.20 5.38 -2.51
C SER A 384 -8.62 3.95 -2.14
N GLY A 385 -8.37 3.49 -0.91
CA GLY A 385 -8.85 2.20 -0.43
C GLY A 385 -10.36 2.13 -0.19
N TRP A 386 -11.00 3.25 0.19
CA TRP A 386 -12.45 3.33 0.31
C TRP A 386 -13.14 3.34 -1.05
N LEU A 387 -12.47 3.89 -2.07
CA LEU A 387 -12.99 3.89 -3.44
C LEU A 387 -13.31 2.46 -3.90
N LEU A 388 -12.47 1.48 -3.54
CA LEU A 388 -12.65 0.06 -3.87
C LEU A 388 -13.94 -0.54 -3.30
N MET A 389 -14.46 0.01 -2.20
CA MET A 389 -15.71 -0.46 -1.60
C MET A 389 -16.94 -0.11 -2.45
N ALA A 390 -16.80 0.76 -3.46
CA ALA A 390 -17.85 1.05 -4.43
C ALA A 390 -18.28 -0.19 -5.25
N GLU A 391 -17.45 -1.25 -5.35
CA GLU A 391 -17.86 -2.53 -5.97
C GLU A 391 -19.09 -3.14 -5.24
N PHE A 392 -19.19 -2.95 -3.91
CA PHE A 392 -20.25 -3.54 -3.09
C PHE A 392 -21.41 -2.57 -2.81
N ARG A 393 -21.33 -1.34 -3.34
CA ARG A 393 -22.37 -0.30 -3.25
C ARG A 393 -22.64 0.31 -4.62
N PRO A 394 -23.28 -0.43 -5.54
CA PRO A 394 -23.52 0.05 -6.89
C PRO A 394 -24.40 1.32 -6.93
N ASP A 395 -25.27 1.50 -5.94
CA ASP A 395 -26.07 2.72 -5.72
C ASP A 395 -25.21 3.95 -5.40
N ALA A 396 -24.05 3.76 -4.77
CA ALA A 396 -23.14 4.83 -4.38
C ALA A 396 -21.99 5.06 -5.37
N TYR A 397 -21.77 4.15 -6.31
CA TYR A 397 -20.63 4.17 -7.25
C TYR A 397 -20.44 5.53 -7.92
N GLN A 398 -21.49 6.06 -8.55
CA GLN A 398 -21.40 7.34 -9.27
C GLN A 398 -21.07 8.51 -8.33
N LYS A 399 -21.62 8.51 -7.11
CA LYS A 399 -21.33 9.54 -6.11
C LYS A 399 -19.85 9.52 -5.71
N LEU A 400 -19.30 8.34 -5.42
CA LEU A 400 -17.91 8.18 -5.00
C LEU A 400 -16.92 8.50 -6.12
N MET A 401 -17.19 8.05 -7.35
CA MET A 401 -16.34 8.37 -8.51
C MET A 401 -16.34 9.87 -8.82
N ASN A 402 -17.51 10.52 -8.81
CA ASN A 402 -17.59 11.97 -9.07
C ASN A 402 -16.95 12.81 -7.96
N ALA A 403 -16.91 12.32 -6.72
CA ALA A 403 -16.26 13.05 -5.63
C ALA A 403 -14.76 13.26 -5.87
N ASN A 404 -14.06 12.25 -6.41
CA ASN A 404 -12.62 12.33 -6.67
C ASN A 404 -12.30 12.81 -8.08
N PHE A 405 -13.21 12.61 -9.03
CA PHE A 405 -12.97 12.87 -10.44
C PHE A 405 -14.03 13.78 -11.07
N PRO A 406 -14.39 14.93 -10.46
CA PRO A 406 -15.47 15.79 -10.98
C PRO A 406 -15.18 16.33 -12.40
N LYS A 407 -13.90 16.41 -12.77
CA LYS A 407 -13.43 16.82 -14.10
C LYS A 407 -12.93 15.64 -14.95
N ARG A 408 -13.18 14.39 -14.53
CA ARG A 408 -12.67 13.17 -15.18
C ARG A 408 -11.14 13.15 -15.33
N THR A 409 -10.44 13.80 -14.41
CA THR A 409 -8.98 13.85 -14.39
C THR A 409 -8.45 13.87 -12.96
N THR A 410 -7.22 13.40 -12.77
CA THR A 410 -6.50 13.44 -11.51
C THR A 410 -4.98 13.45 -11.75
N THR A 411 -4.23 13.75 -10.70
CA THR A 411 -2.78 13.49 -10.62
C THR A 411 -2.44 12.44 -9.57
N ALA A 412 -3.45 11.87 -8.91
CA ALA A 412 -3.32 10.80 -7.92
C ALA A 412 -3.48 9.44 -8.63
N ASP A 413 -2.37 8.78 -8.90
CA ASP A 413 -2.31 7.52 -9.64
C ASP A 413 -2.77 6.32 -8.80
N ASP A 414 -2.60 6.39 -7.49
CA ASP A 414 -3.18 5.46 -6.52
C ASP A 414 -4.72 5.42 -6.62
N GLN A 415 -5.36 6.58 -6.75
CA GLN A 415 -6.81 6.71 -6.96
C GLN A 415 -7.20 6.30 -8.38
N PHE A 416 -6.44 6.73 -9.39
CA PHE A 416 -6.72 6.42 -10.80
C PHE A 416 -6.67 4.92 -11.08
N SER A 417 -5.63 4.24 -10.62
CA SER A 417 -5.45 2.80 -10.80
C SER A 417 -6.56 1.97 -10.15
N ARG A 418 -6.98 2.34 -8.94
CA ARG A 418 -8.09 1.69 -8.23
C ARG A 418 -9.44 1.97 -8.90
N ALA A 419 -9.65 3.17 -9.45
CA ALA A 419 -10.81 3.49 -10.28
C ALA A 419 -10.85 2.64 -11.57
N LEU A 420 -9.71 2.47 -12.26
CA LEU A 420 -9.63 1.58 -13.43
C LEU A 420 -9.91 0.12 -13.07
N MET A 421 -9.40 -0.36 -11.93
CA MET A 421 -9.74 -1.70 -11.43
C MET A 421 -11.26 -1.85 -11.24
N LEU A 422 -11.92 -0.89 -10.58
CA LEU A 422 -13.38 -0.91 -10.39
C LEU A 422 -14.15 -0.90 -11.72
N LYS A 423 -13.75 -0.05 -12.67
CA LYS A 423 -14.32 -0.05 -14.02
C LYS A 423 -14.17 -1.42 -14.68
N SER A 424 -12.97 -2.01 -14.63
CA SER A 424 -12.71 -3.34 -15.17
C SER A 424 -13.59 -4.41 -14.53
N ARG A 425 -13.75 -4.38 -13.20
CA ARG A 425 -14.54 -5.34 -12.43
C ARG A 425 -16.02 -5.29 -12.76
N ARG A 426 -16.61 -4.10 -12.79
CA ARG A 426 -18.04 -3.90 -13.10
C ARG A 426 -18.41 -4.36 -14.52
N HIS A 427 -17.48 -4.22 -15.46
CA HIS A 427 -17.72 -4.51 -16.88
C HIS A 427 -17.17 -5.86 -17.35
N LYS A 428 -16.38 -6.57 -16.53
CA LYS A 428 -16.04 -7.99 -16.74
C LYS A 428 -17.16 -8.95 -16.34
N THR A 429 -18.06 -8.54 -15.45
CA THR A 429 -19.22 -9.35 -15.00
C THR A 429 -20.44 -9.29 -15.92
N GLN A 430 -20.36 -8.63 -17.07
CA GLN A 430 -21.47 -8.43 -18.02
C GLN A 430 -21.19 -8.98 -19.43
N GLY A 431 -20.11 -9.75 -19.60
CA GLY A 431 -19.70 -10.35 -20.88
C GLY A 431 -19.78 -11.86 -20.90
#